data_AF-A0A7X0H0E2-F1
#
_entry.id   AF-A0A7X0H0E2-F1
#
_cell.length_a   1.000
_cell.length_b   1.000
_cell.length_c   1.000
_cell.angle_alpha   90.00
_cell.angle_beta   90.00
_cell.angle_gamma   90.00
#
_symmetry.space_group_name_H-M   'P 1'
#
loop_
_entity.id
_entity.type
_entity.pdbx_description
1 polymer ?
#
loop_
_entity_poly.entity_id
_entity_poly.type
_entity_poly.pdbx_seq_one_letter_code
_entity_poly.pdbx_strand_id
1 'polypeptide(L)'
;MARFVSGTANDEAIGCLLDLGLIEAGTRASARPIAVTPTRSLLDHRQPKASLRLLYWSIREQRRAQSALFRMSLGALLEPTGLPRADADSCHAVAAAFARASRYRDATDQCLVRGLAMRAILARYGLGVDLVIGVTLPFAAHCWIQAGPVVLSDAPPQIAPLLSQPIVELCLSIPSWHWVRGGRDRAVARAAFAGILPDLLLERTTKGSPSCFIQRIYAAQGAAARSMLIGGRLVEAGVIDSRWLAQSSEGDWQDDGRHLRILTFAAAEAWIRWWTDPEDDDH
;
A
#
# COMPACT_ATOMS: atom_id res chain seq x y z
N MET A 1 8.18 -28.46 8.96
CA MET A 1 7.29 -27.59 8.15
C MET A 1 6.47 -28.35 7.11
N ALA A 2 7.04 -29.22 6.28
CA ALA A 2 6.30 -29.92 5.20
C ALA A 2 5.00 -30.61 5.66
N ARG A 3 5.02 -31.27 6.83
CA ARG A 3 3.84 -31.92 7.44
C ARG A 3 2.69 -30.97 7.80
N PHE A 4 2.99 -29.72 8.14
CA PHE A 4 1.97 -28.71 8.44
C PHE A 4 1.33 -28.15 7.17
N VAL A 5 2.14 -27.94 6.12
CA VAL A 5 1.68 -27.46 4.81
C VAL A 5 0.81 -28.52 4.11
N SER A 6 1.11 -29.80 4.30
CA SER A 6 0.31 -30.92 3.77
C SER A 6 -0.92 -31.26 4.62
N GLY A 7 -1.15 -30.58 5.76
CA GLY A 7 -2.27 -30.87 6.66
C GLY A 7 -2.17 -32.20 7.42
N THR A 8 -1.01 -32.86 7.39
CA THR A 8 -0.76 -34.18 8.02
C THR A 8 0.06 -34.05 9.31
N ALA A 9 -0.07 -32.95 10.03
CA ALA A 9 0.65 -32.74 11.28
C ALA A 9 0.09 -33.68 12.37
N ASN A 10 0.98 -34.44 13.00
CA ASN A 10 0.69 -35.36 14.09
C ASN A 10 0.80 -34.67 15.46
N ASP A 11 0.21 -35.25 16.51
CA ASP A 11 0.19 -34.69 17.87
C ASP A 11 1.59 -34.41 18.43
N GLU A 12 2.59 -35.19 18.02
CA GLU A 12 4.01 -35.01 18.37
C GLU A 12 4.61 -33.72 17.77
N ALA A 13 4.22 -33.36 16.55
CA ALA A 13 4.63 -32.11 15.91
C ALA A 13 3.94 -30.89 16.55
N ILE A 14 2.71 -31.05 17.04
CA ILE A 14 1.99 -30.02 17.80
C ILE A 14 2.61 -29.88 19.20
N GLY A 15 2.97 -30.99 19.85
CA GLY A 15 3.68 -31.02 21.13
C GLY A 15 5.00 -30.24 21.08
N CYS A 16 5.80 -30.43 20.02
CA CYS A 16 7.02 -29.66 19.81
C CYS A 16 6.78 -28.14 19.72
N LEU A 17 5.66 -27.69 19.11
CA LEU A 17 5.32 -26.27 19.04
C LEU A 17 4.86 -25.71 20.41
N LEU A 18 4.19 -26.52 21.23
CA LEU A 18 3.82 -26.17 22.61
C LEU A 18 5.07 -26.06 23.49
N ASP A 19 5.98 -27.01 23.39
CA ASP A 19 7.24 -27.02 24.15
C ASP A 19 8.15 -25.83 23.80
N LEU A 20 8.13 -25.42 22.53
CA LEU A 20 8.81 -24.22 22.05
C LEU A 20 8.07 -22.91 22.40
N GLY A 21 6.89 -22.98 23.02
CA GLY A 21 6.08 -21.81 23.37
C GLY A 21 5.55 -21.04 22.15
N LEU A 22 5.53 -21.65 20.97
CA LEU A 22 5.08 -21.03 19.73
C LEU A 22 3.55 -21.02 19.60
N ILE A 23 2.87 -21.94 20.27
CA ILE A 23 1.42 -22.03 20.36
C ILE A 23 1.00 -22.27 21.81
N GLU A 24 -0.20 -21.84 22.20
CA GLU A 24 -0.80 -22.14 23.50
C GLU A 24 -1.85 -23.25 23.34
N ALA A 25 -2.01 -24.08 24.38
CA ALA A 25 -3.06 -25.10 24.43
C ALA A 25 -4.43 -24.42 24.55
N GLY A 26 -5.06 -24.14 23.41
CA GLY A 26 -6.42 -23.62 23.32
C GLY A 26 -7.44 -24.72 23.06
N THR A 27 -8.70 -24.47 23.43
CA THR A 27 -9.81 -25.29 22.95
C THR A 27 -9.92 -25.18 21.43
N ARG A 28 -10.07 -26.32 20.75
CA ARG A 28 -10.21 -26.38 19.29
C ARG A 28 -11.52 -25.69 18.89
N ALA A 29 -11.46 -24.39 18.62
CA ALA A 29 -12.58 -23.68 18.03
C ALA A 29 -12.77 -24.20 16.60
N SER A 30 -14.03 -24.44 16.21
CA SER A 30 -14.37 -24.76 14.81
C SER A 30 -13.67 -23.76 13.88
N ALA A 31 -13.11 -24.26 12.78
CA ALA A 31 -12.51 -23.41 11.75
C ALA A 31 -13.50 -22.31 11.39
N ARG A 32 -13.13 -21.07 11.72
CA ARG A 32 -13.97 -19.90 11.46
C ARG A 32 -14.07 -19.74 9.94
N PRO A 33 -15.24 -19.40 9.38
CA PRO A 33 -15.35 -19.15 7.95
C PRO A 33 -14.35 -18.06 7.56
N ILE A 34 -13.53 -18.35 6.54
CA ILE A 34 -12.59 -17.39 5.97
C ILE A 34 -13.40 -16.16 5.54
N ALA A 35 -12.93 -14.99 5.95
CA ALA A 35 -13.57 -13.72 5.60
C ALA A 35 -13.59 -13.57 4.06
N VAL A 36 -14.67 -13.02 3.51
CA VAL A 36 -14.84 -12.86 2.06
C VAL A 36 -13.65 -12.12 1.47
N THR A 37 -13.15 -12.57 0.32
CA THR A 37 -12.04 -11.91 -0.38
C THR A 37 -12.42 -10.46 -0.68
N PRO A 38 -11.64 -9.47 -0.20
CA PRO A 38 -11.96 -8.07 -0.42
C PRO A 38 -11.81 -7.71 -1.90
N THR A 39 -12.78 -6.98 -2.45
CA THR A 39 -12.76 -6.54 -3.85
C THR A 39 -12.58 -5.03 -4.01
N ARG A 40 -12.85 -4.25 -2.95
CA ARG A 40 -12.74 -2.79 -2.95
C ARG A 40 -12.35 -2.25 -1.58
N SER A 41 -11.71 -1.09 -1.55
CA SER A 41 -11.45 -0.35 -0.32
C SER A 41 -12.27 0.93 -0.27
N LEU A 42 -12.77 1.26 0.92
CA LEU A 42 -13.43 2.53 1.17
C LEU A 42 -12.44 3.70 0.99
N LEU A 43 -11.13 3.46 1.09
CA LEU A 43 -10.07 4.43 0.84
C LEU A 43 -9.90 4.81 -0.64
N ASP A 44 -10.41 4.00 -1.58
CA ASP A 44 -10.34 4.27 -3.02
C ASP A 44 -11.17 5.50 -3.42
N HIS A 45 -12.13 5.90 -2.57
CA HIS A 45 -13.00 7.06 -2.78
C HIS A 45 -12.63 8.24 -1.88
N ARG A 46 -12.99 9.46 -2.33
CA ARG A 46 -12.77 10.68 -1.57
C ARG A 46 -13.52 10.63 -0.25
N GLN A 47 -12.77 10.63 0.85
CA GLN A 47 -13.36 10.55 2.19
C GLN A 47 -14.19 11.80 2.51
N PRO A 48 -15.39 11.65 3.11
CA PRO A 48 -16.18 12.78 3.59
C PRO A 48 -15.46 13.53 4.72
N LYS A 49 -15.90 14.76 5.00
CA LYS A 49 -15.40 15.51 6.15
C LYS A 49 -15.78 14.77 7.43
N ALA A 50 -14.77 14.33 8.20
CA ALA A 50 -14.99 13.67 9.47
C ALA A 50 -15.48 14.65 10.54
N SER A 51 -16.47 14.24 11.35
CA SER A 51 -16.90 14.98 12.52
C SER A 51 -15.74 15.10 13.53
N LEU A 52 -15.54 16.30 14.10
CA LEU A 52 -14.51 16.55 15.11
C LEU A 52 -14.67 15.65 16.33
N ARG A 53 -15.92 15.34 16.71
CA ARG A 53 -16.22 14.38 17.78
C ARG A 53 -15.69 13.00 17.41
N LEU A 54 -16.07 12.46 16.24
CA LEU A 54 -15.61 11.15 15.79
C LEU A 54 -14.09 11.07 15.65
N LEU A 55 -13.45 12.16 15.22
CA LEU A 55 -11.99 12.25 15.17
C LEU A 55 -11.38 12.11 16.57
N TYR A 56 -11.86 12.89 17.56
CA TYR A 56 -11.42 12.77 18.95
C TYR A 56 -11.62 11.35 19.51
N TRP A 57 -12.81 10.77 19.28
CA TRP A 57 -13.12 9.42 19.71
C TRP A 57 -12.21 8.38 19.06
N SER A 58 -11.90 8.50 17.76
CA SER A 58 -11.00 7.59 17.06
C SER A 58 -9.59 7.59 17.66
N ILE A 59 -9.08 8.75 18.05
CA ILE A 59 -7.75 8.89 18.68
C ILE A 59 -7.77 8.25 20.08
N ARG A 60 -8.81 8.54 20.87
CA ARG A 60 -8.96 8.03 22.23
C ARG A 60 -9.11 6.51 22.27
N GLU A 61 -9.94 5.94 21.39
CA GLU A 61 -10.14 4.48 21.34
C GLU A 61 -8.90 3.75 20.83
N GLN A 62 -8.08 4.35 19.96
CA GLN A 62 -6.77 3.78 19.61
C GLN A 62 -5.84 3.68 20.83
N ARG A 63 -5.83 4.68 21.72
CA ARG A 63 -5.06 4.59 22.98
C ARG A 63 -5.59 3.47 23.88
N ARG A 64 -6.91 3.32 23.98
CA ARG A 64 -7.55 2.23 24.74
C ARG A 64 -7.21 0.85 24.15
N ALA A 65 -7.28 0.70 22.84
CA ALA A 65 -6.94 -0.54 22.14
C ALA A 65 -5.47 -0.91 22.35
N GLN A 66 -4.57 0.06 22.32
CA GLN A 66 -3.16 -0.14 22.66
C GLN A 66 -2.99 -0.63 24.10
N SER A 67 -3.63 0.01 25.08
CA SER A 67 -3.60 -0.47 26.47
C SER A 67 -4.23 -1.86 26.64
N ALA A 68 -5.25 -2.21 25.85
CA ALA A 68 -5.88 -3.52 25.88
C ALA A 68 -4.94 -4.62 25.37
N LEU A 69 -4.16 -4.36 24.32
CA LEU A 69 -3.15 -5.29 23.82
C LEU A 69 -2.08 -5.62 24.86
N PHE A 70 -1.74 -4.68 25.75
CA PHE A 70 -0.81 -4.94 26.84
C PHE A 70 -1.43 -5.70 28.03
N ARG A 71 -2.76 -5.80 28.10
CA ARG A 71 -3.47 -6.36 29.27
C ARG A 71 -4.26 -7.64 28.97
N MET A 72 -4.51 -7.93 27.71
CA MET A 72 -5.38 -9.03 27.27
C MET A 72 -4.66 -9.87 26.23
N SER A 73 -4.97 -11.17 26.19
CA SER A 73 -4.48 -12.04 25.12
C SER A 73 -5.10 -11.64 23.77
N LEU A 74 -4.35 -11.90 22.70
CA LEU A 74 -4.82 -11.62 21.34
C LEU A 74 -6.09 -12.44 21.01
N GLY A 75 -6.20 -13.67 21.53
CA GLY A 75 -7.40 -14.49 21.37
C GLY A 75 -8.65 -13.83 21.93
N ALA A 76 -8.58 -13.27 23.15
CA ALA A 76 -9.71 -12.55 23.75
C ALA A 76 -10.09 -11.29 22.96
N LEU A 77 -9.10 -10.61 22.38
CA LEU A 77 -9.34 -9.47 21.50
C LEU A 77 -9.86 -9.90 20.13
N LEU A 78 -9.63 -11.11 19.65
CA LEU A 78 -10.11 -11.58 18.36
C LEU A 78 -11.50 -12.21 18.42
N GLU A 79 -12.14 -12.25 19.58
CA GLU A 79 -13.50 -12.77 19.70
C GLU A 79 -14.49 -11.92 18.89
N PRO A 80 -15.40 -12.58 18.12
CA PRO A 80 -16.38 -11.89 17.31
C PRO A 80 -17.40 -11.19 18.20
N THR A 81 -17.85 -10.03 17.76
CA THR A 81 -18.76 -9.18 18.56
C THR A 81 -20.20 -9.69 18.60
N GLY A 82 -20.54 -10.70 17.77
CA GLY A 82 -21.91 -11.26 17.68
C GLY A 82 -22.96 -10.31 17.10
N LEU A 83 -22.52 -9.18 16.54
CA LEU A 83 -23.39 -8.14 15.99
C LEU A 83 -23.81 -8.45 14.54
N PRO A 84 -24.97 -7.92 14.08
CA PRO A 84 -25.40 -8.07 12.70
C PRO A 84 -24.36 -7.47 11.75
N ARG A 85 -24.09 -8.17 10.65
CA ARG A 85 -23.10 -7.73 9.65
C ARG A 85 -23.46 -6.35 9.11
N ALA A 86 -22.52 -5.43 9.24
CA ALA A 86 -22.65 -4.07 8.79
C ALA A 86 -22.58 -3.98 7.26
N ASP A 87 -23.32 -3.03 6.71
CA ASP A 87 -23.08 -2.56 5.36
C ASP A 87 -21.91 -1.55 5.32
N ALA A 88 -21.24 -1.46 4.17
CA ALA A 88 -20.10 -0.58 3.96
C ALA A 88 -20.48 0.90 4.07
N ASP A 89 -21.69 1.28 3.64
CA ASP A 89 -22.14 2.69 3.67
C ASP A 89 -22.37 3.17 5.10
N SER A 90 -22.87 2.29 5.97
CA SER A 90 -23.04 2.56 7.40
C SER A 90 -21.71 2.80 8.13
N CYS A 91 -20.61 2.28 7.58
CA CYS A 91 -19.28 2.39 8.17
C CYS A 91 -18.49 3.62 7.70
N HIS A 92 -18.93 4.33 6.66
CA HIS A 92 -18.18 5.42 6.01
C HIS A 92 -17.73 6.52 6.97
N ALA A 93 -18.62 6.98 7.86
CA ALA A 93 -18.31 8.09 8.76
C ALA A 93 -17.18 7.74 9.75
N VAL A 94 -17.16 6.49 10.23
CA VAL A 94 -16.11 6.00 11.13
C VAL A 94 -14.81 5.78 10.34
N ALA A 95 -14.87 5.12 9.19
CA ALA A 95 -13.71 4.93 8.32
C ALA A 95 -13.02 6.26 7.96
N ALA A 96 -13.79 7.28 7.58
CA ALA A 96 -13.29 8.61 7.28
C ALA A 96 -12.61 9.29 8.48
N ALA A 97 -13.15 9.11 9.69
CA ALA A 97 -12.54 9.64 10.91
C ALA A 97 -11.16 8.99 11.17
N PHE A 98 -11.04 7.68 10.99
CA PHE A 98 -9.78 6.96 11.13
C PHE A 98 -8.76 7.31 10.02
N ALA A 99 -9.21 7.48 8.77
CA ALA A 99 -8.38 7.95 7.67
C ALA A 99 -7.87 9.38 7.89
N ARG A 100 -8.64 10.23 8.58
CA ARG A 100 -8.19 11.56 8.97
C ARG A 100 -7.25 11.51 10.18
N ALA A 101 -7.49 10.62 11.13
CA ALA A 101 -6.63 10.42 12.30
C ALA A 101 -5.21 9.98 11.93
N SER A 102 -5.03 9.21 10.85
CA SER A 102 -3.70 8.80 10.36
C SER A 102 -2.84 9.93 9.80
N ARG A 103 -3.37 11.15 9.65
CA ARG A 103 -2.54 12.34 9.35
C ARG A 103 -1.77 12.88 10.56
N TYR A 104 -2.20 12.51 11.76
CA TYR A 104 -1.66 13.02 13.03
C TYR A 104 -0.91 11.94 13.82
N ARG A 105 -0.86 10.72 13.31
CA ARG A 105 -0.15 9.59 13.91
C ARG A 105 0.50 8.77 12.82
N ASP A 106 1.77 8.48 13.01
CA ASP A 106 2.53 7.61 12.10
C ASP A 106 1.78 6.28 11.92
N ALA A 107 1.49 5.91 10.67
CA ALA A 107 0.65 4.77 10.35
C ALA A 107 1.41 3.44 10.43
N THR A 108 2.73 3.51 10.54
CA THR A 108 3.62 2.37 10.61
C THR A 108 3.34 1.56 11.88
N ASP A 109 3.14 0.25 11.73
CA ASP A 109 2.90 -0.74 12.80
C ASP A 109 1.67 -0.55 13.71
N GLN A 110 0.69 0.29 13.33
CA GLN A 110 -0.54 0.50 14.12
C GLN A 110 -1.79 -0.18 13.54
N CYS A 111 -1.66 -1.02 12.52
CA CYS A 111 -2.79 -1.64 11.81
C CYS A 111 -3.75 -2.39 12.78
N LEU A 112 -3.20 -3.18 13.72
CA LEU A 112 -3.99 -3.92 14.71
C LEU A 112 -4.71 -3.00 15.70
N VAL A 113 -4.00 -2.02 16.27
CA VAL A 113 -4.57 -1.04 17.21
C VAL A 113 -5.72 -0.28 16.56
N ARG A 114 -5.51 0.13 15.31
CA ARG A 114 -6.49 0.86 14.49
C ARG A 114 -7.72 0.00 14.20
N GLY A 115 -7.51 -1.26 13.80
CA GLY A 115 -8.60 -2.20 13.57
C GLY A 115 -9.42 -2.47 14.82
N LEU A 116 -8.76 -2.77 15.95
CA LEU A 116 -9.43 -2.98 17.24
C LEU A 116 -10.26 -1.76 17.68
N ALA A 117 -9.69 -0.56 17.57
CA ALA A 117 -10.38 0.68 17.91
C ALA A 117 -11.57 0.96 16.99
N MET A 118 -11.41 0.74 15.68
CA MET A 118 -12.47 0.93 14.70
C MET A 118 -13.63 -0.03 14.97
N ARG A 119 -13.34 -1.31 15.19
CA ARG A 119 -14.35 -2.32 15.55
C ARG A 119 -15.05 -1.97 16.86
N ALA A 120 -14.32 -1.48 17.87
CA ALA A 120 -14.92 -1.06 19.13
C ALA A 120 -15.88 0.14 18.96
N ILE A 121 -15.56 1.08 18.08
CA ILE A 121 -16.46 2.20 17.76
C ILE A 121 -17.68 1.72 16.96
N LEU A 122 -17.49 0.90 15.93
CA LEU A 122 -18.57 0.35 15.11
C LEU A 122 -19.52 -0.53 15.94
N ALA A 123 -19.00 -1.28 16.90
CA ALA A 123 -19.80 -2.06 17.84
C ALA A 123 -20.75 -1.20 18.68
N ARG A 124 -20.36 0.04 19.03
CA ARG A 124 -21.26 0.99 19.73
C ARG A 124 -22.42 1.47 18.86
N TYR A 125 -22.27 1.39 17.54
CA TYR A 125 -23.34 1.66 16.58
C TYR A 125 -24.14 0.38 16.23
N GLY A 126 -23.86 -0.74 16.88
CA GLY A 126 -24.51 -2.03 16.60
C GLY A 126 -24.03 -2.68 15.29
N LEU A 127 -22.91 -2.22 14.72
CA LEU A 127 -22.39 -2.66 13.43
C LEU A 127 -21.34 -3.75 13.62
N GLY A 128 -21.64 -4.97 13.15
CA GLY A 128 -20.72 -6.10 13.15
C GLY A 128 -19.79 -6.08 11.94
N VAL A 129 -18.48 -6.05 12.19
CA VAL A 129 -17.44 -6.06 11.15
C VAL A 129 -16.39 -7.14 11.44
N ASP A 130 -15.78 -7.65 10.38
CA ASP A 130 -14.76 -8.68 10.45
C ASP A 130 -13.38 -8.03 10.62
N LEU A 131 -12.60 -8.49 11.60
CA LEU A 131 -11.20 -8.15 11.78
C LEU A 131 -10.37 -9.27 11.17
N VAL A 132 -9.62 -8.97 10.10
CA VAL A 132 -8.84 -9.94 9.35
C VAL A 132 -7.36 -9.67 9.55
N ILE A 133 -6.62 -10.72 9.89
CA ILE A 133 -5.15 -10.69 9.99
C ILE A 133 -4.60 -11.41 8.75
N GLY A 134 -3.80 -10.70 7.97
CA GLY A 134 -3.05 -11.23 6.84
C GLY A 134 -1.54 -11.05 7.03
N VAL A 135 -0.79 -11.52 6.04
CA VAL A 135 0.67 -11.39 6.00
C VAL A 135 1.04 -10.66 4.71
N THR A 136 1.83 -9.60 4.82
CA THR A 136 2.37 -8.86 3.67
C THR A 136 3.86 -9.16 3.51
N LEU A 137 4.41 -8.94 2.32
CA LEU A 137 5.85 -9.03 2.10
C LEU A 137 6.55 -7.74 2.57
N PRO A 138 7.75 -7.82 3.17
CA PRO A 138 8.46 -9.02 3.62
C PRO A 138 7.92 -9.51 4.99
N PHE A 139 7.26 -10.67 5.04
CA PHE A 139 6.70 -11.35 6.22
C PHE A 139 6.27 -10.45 7.40
N ALA A 140 5.45 -9.44 7.16
CA ALA A 140 4.89 -8.58 8.20
C ALA A 140 3.43 -8.94 8.45
N ALA A 141 3.04 -9.06 9.73
CA ALA A 141 1.64 -9.22 10.08
C ALA A 141 0.90 -7.91 9.79
N HIS A 142 -0.16 -8.00 9.00
CA HIS A 142 -1.01 -6.87 8.66
C HIS A 142 -2.45 -7.16 9.07
N CYS A 143 -3.20 -6.14 9.46
CA CYS A 143 -4.53 -6.30 10.01
C CYS A 143 -5.47 -5.22 9.47
N TRP A 144 -6.63 -5.63 8.96
CA TRP A 144 -7.66 -4.72 8.46
C TRP A 144 -9.05 -5.07 8.97
N ILE A 145 -9.94 -4.09 8.89
CA ILE A 145 -11.38 -4.26 9.12
C ILE A 145 -12.09 -4.34 7.78
N GLN A 146 -13.02 -5.29 7.65
CA GLN A 146 -13.90 -5.38 6.50
C GLN A 146 -15.37 -5.53 6.87
N ALA A 147 -16.24 -4.95 6.03
CA ALA A 147 -17.68 -5.14 6.04
C ALA A 147 -18.08 -5.85 4.74
N GLY A 148 -18.32 -7.16 4.81
CA GLY A 148 -18.52 -7.99 3.62
C GLY A 148 -17.28 -7.96 2.70
N PRO A 149 -17.41 -7.60 1.41
CA PRO A 149 -16.29 -7.53 0.47
C PRO A 149 -15.50 -6.20 0.52
N VAL A 150 -15.83 -5.28 1.45
CA VAL A 150 -15.26 -3.92 1.48
C VAL A 150 -14.30 -3.75 2.65
N VAL A 151 -13.05 -3.36 2.35
CA VAL A 151 -12.07 -2.99 3.36
C VAL A 151 -12.34 -1.57 3.84
N LEU A 152 -12.44 -1.37 5.16
CA LEU A 152 -12.75 -0.08 5.78
C LEU A 152 -11.49 0.69 6.21
N SER A 153 -10.43 -0.03 6.56
CA SER A 153 -9.28 0.54 7.28
C SER A 153 -7.98 0.51 6.49
N ASP A 154 -7.92 -0.06 5.30
CA ASP A 154 -6.68 -0.13 4.54
C ASP A 154 -6.94 -0.30 3.04
N ALA A 155 -5.89 -0.21 2.24
CA ALA A 155 -5.93 -0.70 0.88
C ALA A 155 -6.14 -2.23 0.90
N PRO A 156 -6.77 -2.81 -0.13
CA PRO A 156 -6.85 -4.27 -0.24
C PRO A 156 -5.42 -4.83 -0.27
N PRO A 157 -5.18 -6.04 0.26
CA PRO A 157 -3.86 -6.64 0.26
C PRO A 157 -3.33 -6.69 -1.17
N GLN A 158 -2.13 -6.13 -1.39
CA GLN A 158 -1.45 -6.26 -2.67
C GLN A 158 -0.96 -7.69 -2.81
N ILE A 159 -1.68 -8.48 -3.60
CA ILE A 159 -1.23 -9.81 -3.98
C ILE A 159 -0.24 -9.63 -5.13
N ALA A 160 0.95 -10.21 -5.00
CA ALA A 160 1.94 -10.28 -6.07
C ALA A 160 2.06 -11.75 -6.53
N PRO A 161 1.18 -12.24 -7.43
CA PRO A 161 1.13 -13.65 -7.80
C PRO A 161 2.47 -14.18 -8.33
N LEU A 162 3.22 -13.35 -9.05
CA LEU A 162 4.54 -13.70 -9.61
C LEU A 162 5.61 -13.93 -8.54
N LEU A 163 5.37 -13.50 -7.30
CA LEU A 163 6.25 -13.76 -6.15
C LEU A 163 5.78 -14.97 -5.32
N SER A 164 4.75 -15.69 -5.76
CA SER A 164 4.37 -16.95 -5.12
C SER A 164 5.51 -17.96 -5.26
N GLN A 165 5.75 -18.73 -4.18
CA GLN A 165 6.81 -19.72 -4.10
C GLN A 165 6.90 -20.63 -5.35
N PRO A 166 5.83 -21.29 -5.85
CA PRO A 166 5.96 -22.18 -7.00
C PRO A 166 6.40 -21.46 -8.28
N ILE A 167 6.00 -20.19 -8.46
CA ILE A 167 6.40 -19.40 -9.62
C ILE A 167 7.87 -18.97 -9.49
N VAL A 168 8.30 -18.55 -8.30
CA VAL A 168 9.69 -18.16 -8.04
C VAL A 168 10.63 -19.35 -8.21
N GLU A 169 10.31 -20.50 -7.62
CA GLU A 169 11.10 -21.73 -7.75
C GLU A 169 11.21 -22.17 -9.22
N LEU A 170 10.11 -22.15 -9.96
CA LEU A 170 10.13 -22.40 -11.41
C LEU A 170 11.06 -21.41 -12.13
N CYS A 171 10.92 -20.11 -11.85
CA CYS A 171 11.74 -19.08 -12.48
C CYS A 171 13.24 -19.25 -12.20
N LEU A 172 13.60 -19.66 -10.97
CA LEU A 172 14.98 -19.93 -10.57
C LEU A 172 15.53 -21.24 -11.16
N SER A 173 14.66 -22.22 -11.42
CA SER A 173 15.04 -23.49 -12.07
C SER A 173 15.36 -23.33 -13.57
N ILE A 174 14.81 -22.29 -14.21
CA ILE A 174 15.03 -22.04 -15.63
C ILE A 174 16.42 -21.41 -15.84
N PRO A 175 17.30 -22.01 -16.67
CA PRO A 175 18.62 -21.46 -16.89
C PRO A 175 18.59 -20.04 -17.43
N SER A 176 19.51 -19.19 -16.96
CA SER A 176 19.51 -17.75 -17.23
C SER A 176 19.51 -17.41 -18.73
N TRP A 177 20.19 -18.20 -19.57
CA TRP A 177 20.24 -17.99 -21.03
C TRP A 177 18.92 -18.24 -21.75
N HIS A 178 17.95 -18.94 -21.16
CA HIS A 178 16.62 -19.09 -21.75
C HIS A 178 15.77 -17.82 -21.63
N TRP A 179 16.09 -16.93 -20.68
CA TRP A 179 15.33 -15.70 -20.44
C TRP A 179 15.51 -14.65 -21.52
N VAL A 180 16.57 -14.76 -22.34
CA VAL A 180 16.85 -13.90 -23.48
C VAL A 180 16.97 -14.76 -24.73
N ARG A 181 16.07 -14.58 -25.70
CA ARG A 181 16.10 -15.32 -26.96
C ARG A 181 15.70 -14.40 -28.11
N GLY A 182 16.45 -14.45 -29.21
CA GLY A 182 16.19 -13.60 -30.39
C GLY A 182 16.24 -12.10 -30.09
N GLY A 183 17.15 -11.67 -29.21
CA GLY A 183 17.29 -10.25 -28.81
C GLY A 183 16.16 -9.71 -27.94
N ARG A 184 15.33 -10.58 -27.35
CA ARG A 184 14.17 -10.18 -26.54
C ARG A 184 14.26 -10.72 -25.11
N ASP A 185 14.09 -9.83 -24.15
CA ASP A 185 13.97 -10.15 -22.73
C ASP A 185 12.65 -10.87 -22.40
N ARG A 186 12.66 -11.62 -21.28
CA ARG A 186 11.51 -12.35 -20.73
C ARG A 186 10.94 -13.36 -21.72
N ALA A 187 11.80 -13.95 -22.55
CA ALA A 187 11.41 -14.86 -23.63
C ALA A 187 10.56 -16.04 -23.12
N VAL A 188 10.92 -16.60 -21.97
CA VAL A 188 10.19 -17.71 -21.32
C VAL A 188 8.78 -17.29 -20.91
N ALA A 189 8.63 -16.12 -20.29
CA ALA A 189 7.31 -15.60 -19.92
C ALA A 189 6.45 -15.33 -21.15
N ARG A 190 7.03 -14.72 -22.21
CA ARG A 190 6.31 -14.46 -23.47
C ARG A 190 5.84 -15.76 -24.12
N ALA A 191 6.68 -16.80 -24.13
CA ALA A 191 6.31 -18.11 -24.64
C ALA A 191 5.18 -18.75 -23.82
N ALA A 192 5.21 -18.62 -22.48
CA ALA A 192 4.18 -19.15 -21.60
C ALA A 192 2.80 -18.48 -21.80
N PHE A 193 2.77 -17.21 -22.18
CA PHE A 193 1.54 -16.46 -22.47
C PHE A 193 1.14 -16.47 -23.97
N ALA A 194 1.87 -17.18 -24.82
CA ALA A 194 1.54 -17.33 -26.23
C ALA A 194 0.17 -18.01 -26.39
N GLY A 195 -0.70 -17.45 -27.24
CA GLY A 195 -2.07 -17.92 -27.43
C GLY A 195 -3.06 -17.48 -26.34
N ILE A 196 -2.60 -16.85 -25.26
CA ILE A 196 -3.46 -16.21 -24.25
C ILE A 196 -3.52 -14.70 -24.47
N LEU A 197 -2.36 -14.08 -24.73
CA LEU A 197 -2.25 -12.64 -25.02
C LEU A 197 -2.12 -12.39 -26.53
N PRO A 198 -2.64 -11.26 -27.05
CA PRO A 198 -2.42 -10.86 -28.44
C PRO A 198 -0.93 -10.73 -28.78
N ASP A 199 -0.56 -11.11 -30.00
CA ASP A 199 0.83 -11.08 -30.48
C ASP A 199 1.47 -9.69 -30.32
N LEU A 200 0.69 -8.62 -30.51
CA LEU A 200 1.14 -7.24 -30.29
C LEU A 200 1.71 -7.00 -28.87
N LEU A 201 1.14 -7.63 -27.83
CA LEU A 201 1.64 -7.52 -26.46
C LEU A 201 2.86 -8.42 -26.23
N LEU A 202 2.88 -9.59 -26.87
CA LEU A 202 3.99 -10.56 -26.81
C LEU A 202 5.22 -10.10 -27.57
N GLU A 203 5.06 -9.25 -28.58
CA GLU A 203 6.15 -8.69 -29.38
C GLU A 203 6.61 -7.33 -28.87
N ARG A 204 5.84 -6.69 -27.98
CA ARG A 204 6.17 -5.38 -27.43
C ARG A 204 7.51 -5.40 -26.70
N THR A 205 8.49 -4.67 -27.20
CA THR A 205 9.83 -4.52 -26.60
C THR A 205 9.93 -3.36 -25.62
N THR A 206 8.99 -2.41 -25.68
CA THR A 206 8.95 -1.27 -24.78
C THR A 206 8.40 -1.68 -23.41
N LYS A 207 9.19 -1.46 -22.36
CA LYS A 207 8.68 -1.41 -20.99
C LYS A 207 7.81 -0.15 -20.90
N GLY A 208 6.63 -0.26 -20.28
CA GLY A 208 5.86 0.93 -19.93
C GLY A 208 6.66 1.68 -18.86
N SER A 209 7.56 2.57 -19.28
CA SER A 209 8.28 3.43 -18.35
C SER A 209 7.42 4.67 -18.12
N PRO A 210 7.28 5.13 -16.86
CA PRO A 210 6.79 6.48 -16.59
C PRO A 210 7.54 7.56 -17.39
N SER A 211 8.76 7.28 -17.85
CA SER A 211 9.58 8.15 -18.71
C SER A 211 8.81 8.75 -19.88
N CYS A 212 8.00 7.99 -20.64
CA CYS A 212 7.28 8.56 -21.78
C CYS A 212 6.20 9.57 -21.34
N PHE A 213 5.55 9.31 -20.21
CA PHE A 213 4.59 10.25 -19.61
C PHE A 213 5.30 11.50 -19.06
N ILE A 214 6.42 11.33 -18.36
CA ILE A 214 7.23 12.43 -17.84
C ILE A 214 7.82 13.27 -18.99
N GLN A 215 8.29 12.64 -20.06
CA GLN A 215 8.74 13.34 -21.27
C GLN A 215 7.61 14.14 -21.92
N ARG A 216 6.39 13.62 -21.97
CA ARG A 216 5.23 14.39 -22.47
C ARG A 216 4.91 15.59 -21.60
N ILE A 217 4.94 15.44 -20.27
CA ILE A 217 4.76 16.57 -19.34
C ILE A 217 5.88 17.60 -19.55
N TYR A 218 7.12 17.14 -19.65
CA TYR A 218 8.27 18.01 -19.86
C TYR A 218 8.24 18.71 -21.22
N ALA A 219 7.81 18.03 -22.29
CA ALA A 219 7.67 18.65 -23.60
C ALA A 219 6.62 19.78 -23.57
N ALA A 220 5.55 19.61 -22.80
CA ALA A 220 4.49 20.62 -22.66
C ALA A 220 4.86 21.78 -21.72
N GLN A 221 5.54 21.50 -20.61
CA GLN A 221 5.74 22.45 -19.49
C GLN A 221 7.21 22.75 -19.18
N GLY A 222 8.15 22.10 -19.85
CA GLY A 222 9.58 22.15 -19.53
C GLY A 222 10.19 23.53 -19.72
N ALA A 223 9.73 24.29 -20.72
CA ALA A 223 10.16 25.67 -20.92
C ALA A 223 9.73 26.57 -19.74
N ALA A 224 8.47 26.45 -19.30
CA ALA A 224 7.96 27.18 -18.14
C ALA A 224 8.68 26.77 -16.85
N ALA A 225 8.88 25.47 -16.64
CA ALA A 225 9.63 24.94 -15.50
C ALA A 225 11.09 25.45 -15.47
N ARG A 226 11.77 25.49 -16.63
CA ARG A 226 13.13 26.06 -16.73
C ARG A 226 13.14 27.56 -16.45
N SER A 227 12.20 28.31 -17.02
CA SER A 227 12.09 29.75 -16.80
C SER A 227 11.84 30.08 -15.33
N MET A 228 11.00 29.28 -14.66
CA MET A 228 10.75 29.40 -13.23
C MET A 228 12.02 29.20 -12.39
N LEU A 229 12.91 28.29 -12.80
CA LEU A 229 14.14 27.99 -12.07
C LEU A 229 15.29 28.96 -12.34
N ILE A 230 15.48 29.41 -13.58
CA ILE A 230 16.65 30.24 -13.98
C ILE A 230 16.71 31.58 -13.22
N GLY A 231 15.55 32.14 -12.86
CA GLY A 231 15.44 33.31 -11.98
C GLY A 231 14.75 32.98 -10.65
N GLY A 232 14.86 31.73 -10.20
CA GLY A 232 14.23 31.24 -8.99
C GLY A 232 15.16 31.27 -7.78
N ARG A 233 14.56 31.18 -6.60
CA ARG A 233 15.25 31.22 -5.30
C ARG A 233 16.22 30.04 -5.14
N LEU A 234 15.96 28.89 -5.77
CA LEU A 234 16.87 27.74 -5.76
C LEU A 234 18.21 28.02 -6.49
N VAL A 235 18.19 28.83 -7.54
CA VAL A 235 19.43 29.27 -8.22
C VAL A 235 20.12 30.36 -7.41
N GLU A 236 19.37 31.30 -6.83
CA GLU A 236 19.93 32.35 -5.96
C GLU A 236 20.63 31.77 -4.72
N ALA A 237 20.06 30.73 -4.12
CA ALA A 237 20.64 30.02 -2.99
C ALA A 237 21.83 29.12 -3.37
N GLY A 238 22.18 29.03 -4.67
CA GLY A 238 23.28 28.21 -5.17
C GLY A 238 23.00 26.70 -5.11
N VAL A 239 21.74 26.28 -4.92
CA VAL A 239 21.34 24.86 -4.87
C VAL A 239 21.33 24.24 -6.27
N ILE A 240 21.02 25.05 -7.29
CA ILE A 240 21.00 24.61 -8.70
C ILE A 240 21.92 25.50 -9.52
N ASP A 241 22.80 24.88 -10.31
CA ASP A 241 23.61 25.58 -11.30
C ASP A 241 22.74 25.99 -12.51
N SER A 242 22.66 27.28 -12.79
CA SER A 242 21.92 27.83 -13.93
C SER A 242 22.45 27.33 -15.28
N ARG A 243 23.75 27.01 -15.38
CA ARG A 243 24.35 26.42 -16.58
C ARG A 243 23.83 25.02 -16.85
N TRP A 244 23.58 24.25 -15.78
CA TRP A 244 22.98 22.92 -15.89
C TRP A 244 21.54 22.97 -16.39
N LEU A 245 20.78 24.05 -16.11
CA LEU A 245 19.43 24.25 -16.66
C LEU A 245 19.45 24.61 -18.15
N ALA A 246 20.48 25.33 -18.60
CA ALA A 246 20.61 25.83 -19.97
C ALA A 246 21.05 24.78 -21.01
N GLN A 247 21.68 23.67 -20.59
CA GLN A 247 22.16 22.65 -21.53
C GLN A 247 20.99 22.01 -22.33
N SER A 248 21.16 21.82 -23.64
CA SER A 248 20.22 21.05 -24.46
C SER A 248 20.29 19.56 -24.11
N SER A 249 19.17 18.85 -24.25
CA SER A 249 19.09 17.38 -24.06
C SER A 249 19.04 16.65 -25.40
N GLU A 250 19.47 17.32 -26.47
CA GLU A 250 19.54 16.75 -27.81
C GLU A 250 20.73 15.81 -27.89
N GLY A 251 20.48 14.51 -27.76
CA GLY A 251 21.41 13.52 -28.31
C GLY A 251 21.57 12.19 -27.59
N ASP A 252 21.05 11.99 -26.38
CA ASP A 252 21.30 10.73 -25.67
C ASP A 252 20.08 9.78 -25.73
N TRP A 253 20.33 8.56 -26.22
CA TRP A 253 19.33 7.48 -26.23
C TRP A 253 19.04 6.94 -24.82
N GLN A 254 19.79 7.39 -23.81
CA GLN A 254 19.49 7.19 -22.40
C GLN A 254 18.75 8.41 -21.84
N ASP A 255 17.50 8.19 -21.43
CA ASP A 255 16.77 9.08 -20.51
C ASP A 255 17.53 9.11 -19.18
N ASP A 256 18.45 10.07 -19.06
CA ASP A 256 19.27 10.37 -17.89
C ASP A 256 18.44 10.94 -16.71
N GLY A 257 17.11 10.95 -16.83
CA GLY A 257 16.17 11.41 -15.82
C GLY A 257 16.20 12.91 -15.60
N ARG A 258 16.86 13.66 -16.50
CA ARG A 258 17.02 15.12 -16.39
C ARG A 258 15.70 15.86 -16.43
N HIS A 259 14.78 15.41 -17.30
CA HIS A 259 13.42 15.95 -17.38
C HIS A 259 12.68 15.83 -16.04
N LEU A 260 12.79 14.68 -15.38
CA LEU A 260 12.20 14.44 -14.08
C LEU A 260 12.80 15.36 -13.02
N ARG A 261 14.14 15.50 -12.99
CA ARG A 261 14.84 16.37 -12.03
C ARG A 261 14.42 17.84 -12.17
N ILE A 262 14.31 18.35 -13.40
CA ILE A 262 13.87 19.73 -13.64
C ILE A 262 12.43 19.93 -13.13
N LEU A 263 11.52 18.99 -13.40
CA LEU A 263 10.15 19.06 -12.88
C LEU A 263 10.11 18.99 -11.35
N THR A 264 10.93 18.16 -10.72
CA THR A 264 11.06 18.08 -9.26
C THR A 264 11.55 19.39 -8.66
N PHE A 265 12.57 20.01 -9.26
CA PHE A 265 13.05 21.32 -8.80
C PHE A 265 12.00 22.41 -8.99
N ALA A 266 11.27 22.42 -10.10
CA ALA A 266 10.20 23.39 -10.32
C ALA A 266 9.08 23.24 -9.27
N ALA A 267 8.74 22.01 -8.88
CA ALA A 267 7.80 21.78 -7.79
C ALA A 267 8.32 22.30 -6.44
N ALA A 268 9.61 22.12 -6.14
CA ALA A 268 10.23 22.68 -4.94
C ALA A 268 10.26 24.21 -4.95
N GLU A 269 10.59 24.82 -6.09
CA GLU A 269 10.57 26.28 -6.28
C GLU A 269 9.15 26.84 -6.10
N ALA A 270 8.11 26.17 -6.61
CA ALA A 270 6.72 26.56 -6.42
C ALA A 270 6.31 26.53 -4.94
N TRP A 271 6.77 25.51 -4.22
CA TRP A 271 6.53 25.40 -2.78
C TRP A 271 7.24 26.51 -1.99
N ILE A 272 8.49 26.82 -2.31
CA ILE A 272 9.22 27.92 -1.67
C ILE A 272 8.50 29.24 -1.92
N ARG A 273 8.17 29.55 -3.18
CA ARG A 273 7.44 30.78 -3.53
C ARG A 273 6.14 30.93 -2.76
N TRP A 274 5.36 29.85 -2.64
CA TRP A 274 4.12 29.87 -1.85
C TRP A 274 4.31 30.32 -0.39
N TRP A 275 5.45 30.02 0.22
CA TRP A 275 5.75 30.43 1.61
C TRP A 275 6.50 31.75 1.75
N THR A 276 7.13 32.24 0.68
CA THR A 276 8.11 33.33 0.76
C THR A 276 7.69 34.56 -0.04
N ASP A 277 6.80 34.40 -1.02
CA ASP A 277 6.17 35.51 -1.69
C ASP A 277 5.04 35.98 -0.77
N PRO A 278 5.05 37.24 -0.31
CA PRO A 278 3.96 37.77 0.49
C PRO A 278 2.67 37.60 -0.32
N GLU A 279 1.61 37.09 0.31
CA GLU A 279 0.27 37.22 -0.26
C GLU A 279 0.06 38.72 -0.53
N ASP A 280 -0.17 39.09 -1.79
CA ASP A 280 -0.81 40.36 -2.11
C ASP A 280 -2.21 40.29 -1.48
N ASP A 281 -2.26 40.67 -0.20
CA ASP A 281 -3.45 40.82 0.62
C ASP A 281 -4.14 42.11 0.14
N ASP A 282 -4.73 42.03 -1.04
CA ASP A 282 -5.59 43.07 -1.61
C ASP A 282 -6.97 42.44 -1.88
N HIS A 283 -7.70 42.12 -0.80
CA HIS A 283 -9.17 42.05 -0.73
C HIS A 283 -9.70 42.16 0.71
#